data_AF-A0A543KAF1-F1
#
_entry.id   AF-A0A543KAF1-F1
#
_cell.length_a   1.000
_cell.length_b   1.000
_cell.length_c   1.000
_cell.angle_alpha   90.00
_cell.angle_beta   90.00
_cell.angle_gamma   90.00
#
_symmetry.space_group_name_H-M   'P 1'
#
loop_
_entity.id
_entity.type
_entity.pdbx_description
1 polymer ?
#
loop_
_entity_poly.entity_id
_entity_poly.type
_entity_poly.pdbx_seq_one_letter_code
_entity_poly.pdbx_strand_id
1 'polypeptide(L)'
;MFILSPDTVANRTALDIRWLPRRFLGRTFLWPRQGGWRLCLRVVFETEVLRYSLSLLPFVIAALVWQDYAIIIAKAPILMLIAIYLVEARLLRATPAQRAALVSEAQADSGLDMLRARARAILTKIAARRGLDSGCLHLVVEQSDLLRVAPLSLVSVQSEEGPELLALDAQERALIEDTLFVPPLTERALQRIGLARKIEIHDVSFAPAQISAHARMAALMAARSAGE
;
A
#
# COMPACT_ATOMS: atom_id res chain seq x y z
N MET A 1 -2.29 -7.46 -1.79
CA MET A 1 -1.02 -6.82 -1.40
C MET A 1 -0.09 -6.74 -2.61
N PHE A 2 0.70 -5.68 -2.73
CA PHE A 2 1.77 -5.53 -3.71
C PHE A 2 3.08 -5.15 -3.00
N ILE A 3 4.10 -5.99 -3.11
CA ILE A 3 5.41 -5.74 -2.51
C ILE A 3 6.26 -4.94 -3.48
N LEU A 4 6.68 -3.76 -3.04
CA LEU A 4 7.57 -2.86 -3.77
C LEU A 4 9.01 -3.31 -3.57
N SER A 5 9.64 -3.67 -4.68
CA SER A 5 11.06 -3.95 -4.82
C SER A 5 11.50 -3.42 -6.20
N PRO A 6 12.77 -3.03 -6.41
CA PRO A 6 13.28 -2.60 -7.72
C PRO A 6 13.04 -3.59 -8.87
N ASP A 7 12.79 -4.86 -8.55
CA ASP A 7 12.49 -5.91 -9.53
C ASP A 7 10.99 -6.12 -9.81
N THR A 8 10.11 -5.64 -8.94
CA THR A 8 8.65 -5.80 -9.09
C THR A 8 7.99 -4.64 -9.82
N VAL A 9 8.69 -3.52 -10.01
CA VAL A 9 8.17 -2.31 -10.68
C VAL A 9 8.91 -2.06 -11.99
N ALA A 10 8.18 -1.81 -13.07
CA ALA A 10 8.77 -1.58 -14.38
C ALA A 10 9.42 -0.18 -14.49
N ASN A 11 8.85 0.83 -13.83
CA ASN A 11 9.38 2.19 -13.82
C ASN A 11 10.28 2.41 -12.60
N ARG A 12 11.55 1.98 -12.69
CA ARG A 12 12.51 2.05 -11.58
C ARG A 12 12.80 3.47 -11.11
N THR A 13 12.75 4.46 -11.99
CA THR A 13 12.95 5.87 -11.65
C THR A 13 11.88 6.42 -10.70
N ALA A 14 10.70 5.80 -10.65
CA ALA A 14 9.65 6.13 -9.69
C ALA A 14 9.99 5.73 -8.24
N LEU A 15 10.94 4.81 -8.07
CA LEU A 15 11.35 4.24 -6.78
C LEU A 15 12.58 4.92 -6.19
N ASP A 16 13.14 5.94 -6.85
CA ASP A 16 14.29 6.67 -6.35
C ASP A 16 13.86 7.53 -5.14
N ILE A 17 14.22 7.09 -3.93
CA ILE A 17 13.82 7.72 -2.66
C ILE A 17 14.93 8.69 -2.24
N ARG A 18 14.57 9.94 -1.93
CA ARG A 18 15.52 10.91 -1.33
C ARG A 18 15.31 11.10 0.18
N TRP A 19 14.15 10.68 0.69
CA TRP A 19 13.71 10.91 2.08
C TRP A 19 12.78 9.78 2.52
N LEU A 20 12.92 9.32 3.76
CA LEU A 20 12.13 8.25 4.38
C LEU A 20 11.22 8.79 5.49
N PRO A 21 10.04 8.21 5.73
CA PRO A 21 9.32 7.27 4.85
C PRO A 21 8.66 8.02 3.68
N ARG A 22 8.72 7.46 2.47
CA ARG A 22 8.11 8.06 1.27
C ARG A 22 6.80 7.38 0.91
N ARG A 23 5.77 8.19 0.65
CA ARG A 23 4.48 7.76 0.09
C ARG A 23 4.53 7.61 -1.42
N PHE A 24 4.06 6.49 -1.95
CA PHE A 24 3.92 6.24 -3.38
C PHE A 24 2.47 6.38 -3.88
N LEU A 25 1.48 5.92 -3.11
CA LEU A 25 0.07 6.00 -3.52
C LEU A 25 -0.40 7.45 -3.70
N GLY A 26 -0.93 7.75 -4.90
CA GLY A 26 -1.47 9.06 -5.28
C GLY A 26 -0.44 10.08 -5.76
N ARG A 27 0.87 9.75 -5.73
CA ARG A 27 1.94 10.65 -6.18
C ARG A 27 2.66 10.17 -7.44
N THR A 28 2.93 8.88 -7.52
CA THR A 28 3.66 8.30 -8.64
C THR A 28 2.95 7.06 -9.15
N PHE A 29 2.92 6.91 -10.46
CA PHE A 29 2.33 5.73 -11.06
C PHE A 29 3.33 4.57 -11.07
N LEU A 30 3.04 3.55 -10.26
CA LEU A 30 3.88 2.35 -10.16
C LEU A 30 3.33 1.27 -11.08
N TRP A 31 4.04 0.98 -12.17
CA TRP A 31 3.61 -0.07 -13.08
C TRP A 31 4.09 -1.44 -12.60
N PRO A 32 3.20 -2.36 -12.19
CA PRO A 32 3.60 -3.66 -11.69
C PRO A 32 4.19 -4.48 -12.85
N ARG A 33 5.48 -4.85 -12.73
CA ARG A 33 6.15 -5.77 -13.65
C ARG A 33 5.78 -7.21 -13.34
N GLN A 34 5.50 -7.49 -12.07
CA GLN A 34 5.03 -8.78 -11.58
C GLN A 34 3.71 -8.58 -10.83
N GLY A 35 2.72 -9.42 -11.12
CA GLY A 35 1.37 -9.33 -10.58
C GLY A 35 0.33 -9.58 -11.67
N GLY A 36 -0.68 -10.39 -11.36
CA GLY A 36 -1.73 -10.74 -12.33
C GLY A 36 -2.49 -9.50 -12.83
N TRP A 37 -3.22 -9.66 -13.93
CA TRP A 37 -4.02 -8.59 -14.56
C TRP A 37 -4.94 -7.83 -13.58
N ARG A 38 -5.43 -8.51 -12.53
CA ARG A 38 -6.25 -7.90 -11.47
C ARG A 38 -5.50 -6.82 -10.70
N LEU A 39 -4.22 -7.02 -10.39
CA LEU A 39 -3.40 -6.01 -9.71
C LEU A 39 -3.17 -4.82 -10.63
N CYS A 40 -2.85 -5.07 -11.90
CA CYS A 40 -2.66 -4.02 -12.90
C CYS A 40 -3.93 -3.15 -13.01
N LEU A 41 -5.10 -3.76 -13.19
CA LEU A 41 -6.37 -3.03 -13.19
C LEU A 41 -6.62 -2.28 -11.89
N ARG A 42 -6.29 -2.87 -10.74
CA ARG A 42 -6.48 -2.21 -9.44
C ARG A 42 -5.59 -0.99 -9.26
N VAL A 43 -4.36 -1.04 -9.75
CA VAL A 43 -3.42 0.10 -9.76
C VAL A 43 -3.88 1.18 -10.75
N VAL A 44 -4.34 0.78 -11.94
CA VAL A 44 -4.92 1.72 -12.90
C VAL A 44 -6.18 2.40 -12.33
N PHE A 45 -7.02 1.67 -11.60
CA PHE A 45 -8.20 2.23 -10.93
C PHE A 45 -7.84 3.24 -9.81
N GLU A 46 -6.64 3.13 -9.24
CA GLU A 46 -6.14 4.10 -8.27
C GLU A 46 -5.76 5.44 -8.93
N THR A 47 -5.64 5.49 -10.27
CA THR A 47 -5.37 6.74 -10.97
C THR A 47 -6.58 7.67 -10.91
N GLU A 48 -6.30 8.91 -10.54
CA GLU A 48 -7.31 9.98 -10.53
C GLU A 48 -7.98 10.14 -11.89
N VAL A 49 -7.23 9.96 -12.99
CA VAL A 49 -7.76 10.07 -14.35
C VAL A 49 -8.85 9.05 -14.61
N LEU A 50 -8.62 7.75 -14.33
CA LEU A 50 -9.63 6.73 -14.57
C LEU A 50 -10.84 6.94 -13.65
N ARG A 51 -10.59 7.28 -12.39
CA ARG A 51 -11.63 7.52 -11.40
C ARG A 51 -12.54 8.69 -11.79
N TYR A 52 -11.95 9.82 -12.18
CA TYR A 52 -12.72 11.00 -12.61
C TYR A 52 -13.40 10.76 -13.96
N SER A 53 -12.76 10.05 -14.89
CA SER A 53 -13.38 9.66 -16.17
C SER A 53 -14.63 8.80 -15.94
N LEU A 54 -14.55 7.84 -15.00
CA LEU A 54 -15.69 7.01 -14.64
C LEU A 54 -16.80 7.81 -13.92
N SER A 55 -16.43 8.76 -13.05
CA SER A 55 -17.38 9.69 -12.43
C SER A 55 -18.11 10.57 -13.45
N LEU A 56 -17.46 10.90 -14.57
CA LEU A 56 -18.03 11.71 -15.64
C LEU A 56 -18.78 10.90 -16.71
N LEU A 57 -18.72 9.57 -16.66
CA LEU A 57 -19.41 8.69 -17.61
C LEU A 57 -20.91 9.04 -17.81
N PRO A 58 -21.68 9.39 -16.77
CA PRO A 58 -23.08 9.80 -16.95
C PRO A 58 -23.25 11.04 -17.83
N PHE A 59 -22.32 12.01 -17.76
CA PHE A 59 -22.36 13.22 -18.60
C PHE A 59 -22.01 12.89 -20.06
N VAL A 60 -21.03 11.99 -20.26
CA VAL A 60 -20.66 11.52 -21.60
C VAL A 60 -21.84 10.80 -22.24
N ILE A 61 -22.50 9.89 -21.51
CA ILE A 61 -23.69 9.17 -21.97
C ILE A 61 -24.83 10.16 -22.27
N ALA A 62 -25.09 11.11 -21.37
CA ALA A 62 -26.13 12.12 -21.56
C ALA A 62 -25.88 12.98 -22.82
N ALA A 63 -24.64 13.38 -23.07
CA ALA A 63 -24.28 14.15 -24.26
C ALA A 63 -24.42 13.33 -25.56
N LEU A 64 -24.19 12.02 -25.52
CA LEU A 64 -24.37 11.13 -26.67
C LEU A 64 -25.85 10.83 -26.97
N VAL A 65 -26.69 10.68 -25.94
CA VAL A 65 -28.13 10.41 -26.08
C VAL A 65 -28.91 11.67 -26.45
N TRP A 66 -28.55 12.83 -25.87
CA TRP A 66 -29.22 14.12 -26.10
C TRP A 66 -28.30 15.11 -26.81
N GLN A 67 -28.03 14.82 -28.08
CA GLN A 67 -27.09 15.60 -28.90
C GLN A 67 -27.45 17.09 -28.98
N ASP A 68 -28.75 17.42 -29.02
CA ASP A 68 -29.23 18.81 -29.07
C ASP A 68 -28.85 19.64 -27.83
N TYR A 69 -28.63 18.97 -26.70
CA TYR A 69 -28.24 19.59 -25.42
C TYR A 69 -26.74 19.44 -25.12
N ALA A 70 -25.97 18.75 -25.97
CA ALA A 70 -24.57 18.45 -25.71
C ALA A 70 -23.71 19.70 -25.47
N ILE A 71 -23.98 20.79 -26.21
CA ILE A 71 -23.27 22.07 -26.05
C ILE A 71 -23.56 22.70 -24.68
N ILE A 72 -24.79 22.56 -24.17
CA ILE A 72 -25.18 23.08 -22.85
C ILE A 72 -24.53 22.23 -21.75
N ILE A 73 -24.53 20.91 -21.91
CA ILE A 73 -23.87 19.98 -20.99
C ILE A 73 -22.37 20.28 -20.92
N ALA A 74 -21.71 20.48 -22.05
CA ALA A 74 -20.28 20.80 -22.13
C ALA A 74 -19.92 22.13 -21.44
N LYS A 75 -20.85 23.08 -21.40
CA LYS A 75 -20.68 24.39 -20.75
C LYS A 75 -20.92 24.38 -19.24
N ALA A 76 -21.15 23.22 -18.62
CA ALA A 76 -21.42 23.09 -17.19
C ALA A 76 -20.27 22.43 -16.40
N PRO A 77 -19.03 22.98 -16.42
CA PRO A 77 -17.89 22.40 -15.70
C PRO A 77 -18.13 22.36 -14.19
N ILE A 78 -18.89 23.31 -13.64
CA ILE A 78 -19.24 23.33 -12.21
C ILE A 78 -20.13 22.12 -11.86
N LEU A 79 -21.11 21.76 -12.70
CA LEU A 79 -21.96 20.58 -12.45
C LEU A 79 -21.16 19.28 -12.53
N MET A 80 -20.22 19.21 -13.47
CA MET A 80 -19.28 18.07 -13.57
C MET A 80 -18.42 17.95 -12.32
N LEU A 81 -17.86 19.05 -11.80
CA LEU A 81 -17.10 19.07 -10.55
C LEU A 81 -17.95 18.63 -9.35
N ILE A 82 -19.19 19.12 -9.24
CA ILE A 82 -20.12 18.71 -8.19
C ILE A 82 -20.39 17.20 -8.27
N ALA A 83 -20.58 16.66 -9.46
CA ALA A 83 -20.81 15.23 -9.63
C ALA A 83 -19.59 14.38 -9.26
N ILE A 84 -18.39 14.78 -9.68
CA ILE A 84 -17.13 14.13 -9.27
C ILE A 84 -17.05 14.11 -7.74
N TYR A 85 -17.24 15.28 -7.10
CA TYR A 85 -17.20 15.40 -5.65
C TYR A 85 -18.23 14.49 -4.97
N LEU A 86 -19.46 14.44 -5.48
CA LEU A 86 -20.53 13.62 -4.91
C LEU A 86 -20.21 12.12 -5.02
N VAL A 87 -19.72 11.67 -6.18
CA VAL A 87 -19.31 10.28 -6.42
C VAL A 87 -18.13 9.93 -5.52
N GLU A 88 -17.13 10.79 -5.43
CA GLU A 88 -15.96 10.55 -4.61
C GLU A 88 -16.31 10.49 -3.11
N ALA A 89 -17.06 11.47 -2.62
CA ALA A 89 -17.42 11.60 -1.21
C ALA A 89 -18.43 10.55 -0.73
N ARG A 90 -19.35 10.08 -1.60
CA ARG A 90 -20.37 9.08 -1.20
C ARG A 90 -20.08 7.66 -1.63
N LEU A 91 -19.51 7.47 -2.82
CA LEU A 91 -19.36 6.16 -3.43
C LEU A 91 -17.98 5.56 -3.16
N LEU A 92 -16.93 6.37 -3.14
CA LEU A 92 -15.55 5.86 -3.12
C LEU A 92 -14.89 5.99 -1.75
N ARG A 93 -15.04 7.15 -1.10
CA ARG A 93 -14.45 7.45 0.22
C ARG A 93 -15.44 7.20 1.35
N ALA A 94 -14.89 6.88 2.53
CA ALA A 94 -15.67 6.75 3.75
C ALA A 94 -15.97 8.14 4.34
N THR A 95 -17.22 8.41 4.69
CA THR A 95 -17.58 9.65 5.39
C THR A 95 -16.97 9.69 6.80
N PRO A 96 -16.82 10.86 7.44
CA PRO A 96 -16.30 10.93 8.81
C PRO A 96 -17.06 10.05 9.81
N ALA A 97 -18.39 10.02 9.71
CA ALA A 97 -19.25 9.16 10.54
C ALA A 97 -19.02 7.67 10.26
N GLN A 98 -18.90 7.28 8.99
CA GLN A 98 -18.60 5.89 8.63
C GLN A 98 -17.23 5.47 9.18
N ARG A 99 -16.20 6.31 9.03
CA ARG A 99 -14.84 6.03 9.52
C ARG A 99 -14.81 5.75 11.02
N ALA A 100 -15.51 6.56 11.82
CA ALA A 100 -15.58 6.38 13.26
C ALA A 100 -16.29 5.07 13.66
N ALA A 101 -17.23 4.58 12.83
CA ALA A 101 -17.97 3.36 13.07
C ALA A 101 -17.29 2.08 12.53
N LEU A 102 -16.13 2.20 11.83
CA LEU A 102 -15.49 1.05 11.18
C LEU A 102 -14.88 0.05 12.16
N VAL A 103 -14.28 0.54 13.26
CA VAL A 103 -13.49 -0.26 14.20
C VAL A 103 -13.59 0.38 15.59
N SER A 104 -13.68 -0.43 16.64
CA SER A 104 -13.58 0.08 18.02
C SER A 104 -12.13 0.46 18.37
N GLU A 105 -11.94 1.32 19.36
CA GLU A 105 -10.58 1.74 19.75
C GLU A 105 -9.69 0.56 20.15
N ALA A 106 -10.21 -0.36 20.97
CA ALA A 106 -9.49 -1.55 21.39
C ALA A 106 -9.08 -2.46 20.22
N GLN A 107 -9.96 -2.61 19.21
CA GLN A 107 -9.65 -3.39 18.01
C GLN A 107 -8.58 -2.70 17.15
N ALA A 108 -8.63 -1.36 17.07
CA ALA A 108 -7.63 -0.59 16.34
C ALA A 108 -6.24 -0.74 16.98
N ASP A 109 -6.16 -0.58 18.29
CA ASP A 109 -4.89 -0.63 19.02
C ASP A 109 -4.29 -2.04 18.97
N SER A 110 -5.11 -3.07 19.22
CA SER A 110 -4.70 -4.47 19.10
C SER A 110 -4.21 -4.82 17.68
N GLY A 111 -4.89 -4.33 16.64
CA GLY A 111 -4.48 -4.55 15.26
C GLY A 111 -3.16 -3.86 14.90
N LEU A 112 -2.92 -2.64 15.41
CA LEU A 112 -1.65 -1.93 15.22
C LEU A 112 -0.50 -2.60 15.95
N ASP A 113 -0.72 -3.12 17.16
CA ASP A 113 0.31 -3.84 17.90
C ASP A 113 0.66 -5.16 17.24
N MET A 114 -0.33 -5.88 16.70
CA MET A 114 -0.09 -7.08 15.91
C MET A 114 0.68 -6.77 14.61
N LEU A 115 0.37 -5.66 13.94
CA LEU A 115 1.15 -5.20 12.78
C LEU A 115 2.61 -4.94 13.17
N ARG A 116 2.84 -4.18 14.25
CA ARG A 116 4.20 -3.87 14.75
C ARG A 116 4.98 -5.12 15.10
N ALA A 117 4.36 -6.07 15.81
CA ALA A 117 5.00 -7.32 16.19
C ALA A 117 5.41 -8.15 14.95
N ARG A 118 4.50 -8.31 13.98
CA ARG A 118 4.77 -9.05 12.74
C ARG A 118 5.83 -8.37 11.88
N ALA A 119 5.74 -7.05 11.71
CA ALA A 119 6.70 -6.27 10.95
C ALA A 119 8.10 -6.37 11.57
N ARG A 120 8.23 -6.25 12.89
CA ARG A 120 9.52 -6.44 13.59
C ARG A 120 10.07 -7.85 13.38
N ALA A 121 9.24 -8.88 13.49
CA ALA A 121 9.67 -10.26 13.26
C ALA A 121 10.17 -10.49 11.82
N ILE A 122 9.48 -9.91 10.83
CA ILE A 122 9.91 -9.92 9.42
C ILE A 122 11.25 -9.21 9.27
N LEU A 123 11.37 -7.97 9.76
CA LEU A 123 12.59 -7.17 9.64
C LEU A 123 13.78 -7.83 10.33
N THR A 124 13.56 -8.49 11.46
CA THR A 124 14.59 -9.26 12.18
C THR A 124 15.12 -10.39 11.31
N LYS A 125 14.23 -11.16 10.66
CA LYS A 125 14.62 -12.26 9.78
C LYS A 125 15.34 -11.78 8.52
N ILE A 126 14.85 -10.70 7.90
CA ILE A 126 15.50 -10.08 6.73
C ILE A 126 16.91 -9.60 7.10
N ALA A 127 17.03 -8.85 8.19
CA ALA A 127 18.31 -8.32 8.63
C ALA A 127 19.30 -9.42 9.05
N ALA A 128 18.84 -10.46 9.75
CA ALA A 128 19.66 -11.60 10.13
C ALA A 128 20.16 -12.38 8.91
N ARG A 129 19.31 -12.60 7.91
CA ARG A 129 19.63 -13.29 6.65
C ARG A 129 20.66 -12.53 5.82
N ARG A 130 20.53 -11.19 5.78
CA ARG A 130 21.46 -10.32 5.05
C ARG A 130 22.74 -10.00 5.82
N GLY A 131 22.86 -10.45 7.07
CA GLY A 131 24.01 -10.15 7.93
C GLY A 131 24.16 -8.65 8.22
N LEU A 132 23.04 -7.91 8.31
CA LEU A 132 23.09 -6.48 8.61
C LEU A 132 23.48 -6.25 10.07
N ASP A 133 24.49 -5.41 10.28
CA ASP A 133 25.05 -5.09 11.59
C ASP A 133 24.75 -3.66 12.05
N SER A 134 24.52 -2.76 11.08
CA SER A 134 24.23 -1.34 11.27
C SER A 134 23.04 -0.89 10.43
N GLY A 135 22.63 0.36 10.60
CA GLY A 135 21.52 0.97 9.87
C GLY A 135 20.16 0.82 10.56
N CYS A 136 19.12 1.29 9.89
CA CYS A 136 17.73 1.11 10.30
C CYS A 136 16.91 0.65 9.10
N LEU A 137 16.11 -0.40 9.30
CA LEU A 137 15.16 -0.88 8.31
C LEU A 137 13.76 -0.41 8.67
N HIS A 138 13.02 0.03 7.66
CA HIS A 138 11.64 0.47 7.77
C HIS A 138 10.76 -0.44 6.94
N LEU A 139 9.79 -1.10 7.59
CA LEU A 139 8.69 -1.75 6.87
C LEU A 139 7.54 -0.75 6.77
N VAL A 140 7.34 -0.25 5.56
CA VAL A 140 6.32 0.76 5.26
C VAL A 140 5.15 0.08 4.55
N VAL A 141 3.96 0.20 5.13
CA VAL A 141 2.70 -0.23 4.54
C VAL A 141 1.84 0.98 4.21
N GLU A 142 1.54 1.16 2.93
CA GLU A 142 0.59 2.15 2.45
C GLU A 142 -0.68 1.46 1.99
N GLN A 143 -1.85 2.01 2.30
CA GLN A 143 -3.12 1.46 1.85
C GLN A 143 -3.97 2.50 1.15
N SER A 144 -4.68 2.06 0.12
CA SER A 144 -5.69 2.87 -0.56
C SER A 144 -6.79 3.31 0.40
N ASP A 145 -7.27 4.54 0.22
CA ASP A 145 -8.36 5.14 1.02
C ASP A 145 -9.76 4.68 0.57
N LEU A 146 -9.82 3.88 -0.49
CA LEU A 146 -11.07 3.44 -1.12
C LEU A 146 -11.69 2.27 -0.34
N LEU A 147 -12.80 2.53 0.35
CA LEU A 147 -13.45 1.56 1.24
C LEU A 147 -14.26 0.48 0.48
N ARG A 148 -14.86 0.84 -0.65
CA ARG A 148 -15.83 0.00 -1.38
C ARG A 148 -15.22 -0.98 -2.38
N VAL A 149 -13.92 -0.89 -2.61
CA VAL A 149 -13.18 -1.78 -3.52
C VAL A 149 -12.25 -2.69 -2.74
N ALA A 150 -11.63 -3.66 -3.42
CA ALA A 150 -10.61 -4.50 -2.80
C ALA A 150 -9.44 -3.62 -2.30
N PRO A 151 -8.90 -3.89 -1.08
CA PRO A 151 -7.79 -3.13 -0.55
C PRO A 151 -6.58 -3.26 -1.47
N LEU A 152 -5.93 -2.13 -1.74
CA LEU A 152 -4.62 -2.09 -2.38
C LEU A 152 -3.62 -1.68 -1.31
N SER A 153 -2.82 -2.63 -0.84
CA SER A 153 -1.75 -2.40 0.12
C SER A 153 -0.40 -2.46 -0.59
N LEU A 154 0.36 -1.37 -0.57
CA LEU A 154 1.76 -1.34 -0.99
C LEU A 154 2.63 -1.60 0.23
N VAL A 155 3.57 -2.55 0.12
CA VAL A 155 4.51 -2.87 1.19
C VAL A 155 5.92 -2.71 0.67
N SER A 156 6.72 -1.90 1.35
CA SER A 156 8.13 -1.68 1.03
C SER A 156 9.00 -1.90 2.25
N VAL A 157 10.20 -2.46 2.04
CA VAL A 157 11.28 -2.44 3.03
C VAL A 157 12.28 -1.39 2.57
N GLN A 158 12.52 -0.39 3.40
CA GLN A 158 13.40 0.74 3.09
C GLN A 158 14.58 0.73 4.07
N SER A 159 15.78 1.07 3.61
CA SER A 159 16.98 1.20 4.44
C SER A 159 17.33 2.67 4.61
N GLU A 160 17.69 3.10 5.81
CA GLU A 160 18.26 4.44 6.05
C GLU A 160 19.70 4.56 5.53
N GLU A 161 20.42 3.44 5.41
CA GLU A 161 21.81 3.40 4.93
C GLU A 161 21.82 3.53 3.41
N GLY A 162 21.79 4.79 2.96
CA GLY A 162 21.36 5.17 1.61
C GLY A 162 19.85 5.03 1.53
N PRO A 163 19.05 6.12 1.52
CA PRO A 163 17.58 6.05 1.54
C PRO A 163 17.07 5.34 0.29
N GLU A 164 17.05 4.02 0.33
CA GLU A 164 16.84 3.17 -0.83
C GLU A 164 15.82 2.09 -0.49
N LEU A 165 15.03 1.74 -1.50
CA LEU A 165 14.14 0.61 -1.45
C LEU A 165 14.97 -0.69 -1.53
N LEU A 166 14.89 -1.51 -0.49
CA LEU A 166 15.63 -2.77 -0.43
C LEU A 166 15.14 -3.73 -1.53
N ALA A 167 16.07 -4.24 -2.35
CA ALA A 167 15.75 -5.24 -3.36
C ALA A 167 15.53 -6.62 -2.73
N LEU A 168 14.27 -6.96 -2.45
CA LEU A 168 13.88 -8.19 -1.77
C LEU A 168 13.98 -9.43 -2.68
N ASP A 169 14.60 -10.50 -2.17
CA ASP A 169 14.68 -11.79 -2.84
C ASP A 169 13.33 -12.55 -2.81
N ALA A 170 13.25 -13.74 -3.42
CA ALA A 170 12.02 -14.53 -3.42
C ALA A 170 11.59 -15.01 -2.02
N GLN A 171 12.54 -15.36 -1.16
CA GLN A 171 12.26 -15.90 0.18
C GLN A 171 11.84 -14.79 1.15
N GLU A 172 12.44 -13.61 1.02
CA GLU A 172 12.06 -12.41 1.79
C GLU A 172 10.68 -11.90 1.37
N ARG A 173 10.33 -11.97 0.08
CA ARG A 173 8.98 -11.67 -0.39
C ARG A 173 7.95 -12.66 0.17
N ALA A 174 8.24 -13.96 0.08
CA ALA A 174 7.37 -14.99 0.65
C ALA A 174 7.16 -14.78 2.16
N LEU A 175 8.22 -14.42 2.89
CA LEU A 175 8.11 -14.10 4.31
C LEU A 175 7.09 -12.98 4.59
N ILE A 176 7.06 -11.92 3.78
CA ILE A 176 6.09 -10.83 3.91
C ILE A 176 4.68 -11.32 3.56
N GLU A 177 4.53 -12.04 2.44
CA GLU A 177 3.25 -12.57 1.96
C GLU A 177 2.60 -13.51 2.98
N ASP A 178 3.39 -14.39 3.58
CA ASP A 178 2.90 -15.45 4.45
C ASP A 178 2.67 -15.00 5.89
N THR A 179 3.20 -13.84 6.32
CA THR A 179 3.17 -13.45 7.75
C THR A 179 2.48 -12.11 8.01
N LEU A 180 2.58 -11.13 7.10
CA LEU A 180 2.13 -9.77 7.39
C LEU A 180 0.60 -9.71 7.56
N PHE A 181 -0.14 -10.30 6.62
CA PHE A 181 -1.61 -10.23 6.55
C PHE A 181 -2.34 -11.56 6.77
N VAL A 182 -1.95 -12.28 7.82
CA VAL A 182 -2.63 -13.51 8.26
C VAL A 182 -3.76 -13.19 9.25
N PRO A 183 -4.92 -13.89 9.22
CA PRO A 183 -5.93 -13.76 10.27
C PRO A 183 -5.31 -13.79 11.69
N PRO A 184 -5.76 -12.92 12.62
CA PRO A 184 -6.92 -12.03 12.50
C PRO A 184 -6.67 -10.69 11.79
N LEU A 185 -5.41 -10.31 11.52
CA LEU A 185 -5.07 -9.06 10.81
C LEU A 185 -4.94 -9.28 9.31
N THR A 186 -6.02 -9.01 8.57
CA THR A 186 -6.03 -9.02 7.10
C THR A 186 -5.77 -7.63 6.52
N GLU A 187 -5.47 -7.54 5.21
CA GLU A 187 -5.33 -6.24 4.51
C GLU A 187 -6.55 -5.34 4.74
N ARG A 188 -7.75 -5.92 4.72
CA ARG A 188 -9.00 -5.17 4.91
C ARG A 188 -9.19 -4.73 6.36
N ALA A 189 -8.76 -5.55 7.32
CA ALA A 189 -8.78 -5.18 8.73
C ALA A 189 -7.85 -3.98 8.98
N LEU A 190 -6.62 -4.02 8.46
CA LEU A 190 -5.70 -2.90 8.58
C LEU A 190 -6.23 -1.64 7.86
N GLN A 191 -6.83 -1.78 6.68
CA GLN A 191 -7.37 -0.64 5.93
C GLN A 191 -8.46 0.08 6.73
N ARG A 192 -9.34 -0.68 7.40
CA ARG A 192 -10.39 -0.11 8.26
C ARG A 192 -9.79 0.63 9.46
N ILE A 193 -8.73 0.08 10.07
CA ILE A 193 -8.00 0.74 11.16
C ILE A 193 -7.37 2.04 10.67
N GLY A 194 -6.67 2.01 9.53
CA GLY A 194 -6.06 3.18 8.92
C GLY A 194 -7.08 4.27 8.61
N LEU A 195 -8.22 3.91 8.03
CA LEU A 195 -9.32 4.84 7.76
C LEU A 195 -9.92 5.43 9.05
N ALA A 196 -10.15 4.61 10.08
CA ALA A 196 -10.72 5.04 11.35
C ALA A 196 -9.78 6.01 12.10
N ARG A 197 -8.49 5.68 12.17
CA ARG A 197 -7.46 6.47 12.87
C ARG A 197 -6.83 7.56 11.99
N LYS A 198 -7.24 7.68 10.72
CA LYS A 198 -6.65 8.60 9.71
C LYS A 198 -5.14 8.38 9.52
N ILE A 199 -4.71 7.13 9.58
CA ILE A 199 -3.33 6.73 9.32
C ILE A 199 -3.22 6.40 7.83
N GLU A 200 -2.42 7.17 7.11
CA GLU A 200 -2.20 6.96 5.67
C GLU A 200 -1.02 6.00 5.40
N ILE A 201 -0.05 5.98 6.32
CA ILE A 201 1.19 5.21 6.21
C ILE A 201 1.45 4.56 7.56
N HIS A 202 1.65 3.25 7.56
CA HIS A 202 2.15 2.53 8.71
C HIS A 202 3.65 2.30 8.52
N ASP A 203 4.47 2.95 9.33
CA ASP A 203 5.92 2.76 9.36
C ASP A 203 6.31 2.01 10.64
N VAL A 204 7.10 0.95 10.48
CA VAL A 204 7.70 0.20 11.58
C VAL A 204 9.20 0.14 11.33
N SER A 205 9.95 0.81 12.19
CA SER A 205 11.42 0.81 12.16
C SER A 205 12.03 -0.30 13.01
N PHE A 206 13.19 -0.79 12.60
CA PHE A 206 13.98 -1.80 13.28
C PHE A 206 15.48 -1.59 13.06
N ALA A 207 16.24 -1.53 14.16
CA ALA A 207 17.69 -1.41 14.12
C ALA A 207 18.34 -2.81 14.22
N PRO A 208 19.13 -3.25 13.21
CA PRO A 208 19.79 -4.56 13.21
C PRO A 208 20.77 -4.81 14.37
N ALA A 209 21.27 -3.74 14.99
CA ALA A 209 22.07 -3.83 16.22
C ALA A 209 21.33 -4.54 17.37
N GLN A 210 19.99 -4.63 17.32
CA GLN A 210 19.16 -5.30 18.32
C GLN A 210 18.98 -6.81 18.06
N ILE A 211 19.57 -7.37 16.98
CA ILE A 211 19.42 -8.78 16.63
C ILE A 211 20.28 -9.65 17.55
N SER A 212 19.67 -10.65 18.18
CA SER A 212 20.38 -11.62 19.02
C SER A 212 21.27 -12.58 18.21
N ALA A 213 22.36 -13.05 18.83
CA ALA A 213 23.27 -14.03 18.22
C ALA A 213 22.55 -15.33 17.79
N HIS A 214 21.50 -15.73 18.52
CA HIS A 214 20.71 -16.91 18.20
C HIS A 214 19.91 -16.74 16.90
N ALA A 215 19.33 -15.56 16.67
CA ALA A 215 18.59 -15.26 15.43
C ALA A 215 19.51 -15.27 14.21
N ARG A 216 20.76 -14.77 14.35
CA ARG A 216 21.79 -14.83 13.31
C ARG A 216 22.18 -16.27 12.99
N MET A 217 22.38 -17.09 14.02
CA MET A 217 22.72 -18.50 13.84
C MET A 217 21.60 -19.27 13.13
N ALA A 218 20.34 -19.05 13.51
CA ALA A 218 19.19 -19.66 12.84
C ALA A 218 19.11 -19.28 11.36
N ALA A 219 19.38 -18.02 11.01
CA ALA A 219 19.42 -17.57 9.62
C ALA A 219 20.56 -18.23 8.83
N LEU A 220 21.75 -18.34 9.40
CA LEU A 220 22.90 -19.02 8.79
C LEU A 220 22.62 -20.50 8.54
N MET A 221 21.98 -21.19 9.49
CA MET A 221 21.60 -22.59 9.34
C MET A 221 20.56 -22.78 8.22
N ALA A 222 19.56 -21.90 8.14
CA ALA A 222 18.55 -21.93 7.08
C ALA A 222 19.14 -21.64 5.69
N ALA A 223 20.11 -20.72 5.60
CA ALA A 223 20.83 -20.43 4.36
C ALA A 223 21.66 -21.63 3.90
N ARG A 224 22.31 -22.34 4.83
CA ARG A 224 23.09 -23.54 4.55
C ARG A 224 22.22 -24.70 4.04
N SER A 225 21.05 -24.92 4.64
CA SER A 225 20.12 -25.97 4.20
C SER A 225 19.42 -25.70 2.87
N ALA A 226 19.39 -24.45 2.40
CA ALA A 226 18.80 -24.09 1.12
C ALA A 226 19.80 -24.13 -0.06
N GLY A 227 21.09 -24.32 0.23
CA GLY A 227 22.17 -24.43 -0.77
C GLY A 227 22.65 -25.86 -1.02
N GLU A 228 22.09 -26.84 -0.32
CA GLU A 228 22.20 -28.29 -0.62
C GLU A 228 20.97 -28.73 -1.45
#